data_AF-A0A1G5B5C0-F1
#
_entry.id   AF-A0A1G5B5C0-F1
#
_cell.length_a   1.000
_cell.length_b   1.000
_cell.length_c   1.000
_cell.angle_alpha   90.00
_cell.angle_beta   90.00
_cell.angle_gamma   90.00
#
_symmetry.space_group_name_H-M   'P 1'
#
loop_
_entity.id
_entity.type
_entity.pdbx_description
1 polymer ?
#
loop_
_entity_poly.entity_id
_entity_poly.type
_entity_poly.pdbx_seq_one_letter_code
_entity_poly.pdbx_strand_id
1 'polypeptide(L)'
;MRKKLWGVTMSTLCAVVSAATVFSSTVSYASDNSDEITTEDEIEAESDEASEAARESSEDDAASLNVTLSEDTLDEADTEAEAVTDFISESKILSEKESGVSVNDLSEEEDNISWSYDTKTNTLTISGSGAIGDFDSNKDQPWYSYRTKAKYVVIEEGITRIGKRSFADFNNYSSTIGGRVEFKFPSTLKSIGAYAFAYASTFDDFVIPESVTEIESYALANARINGRLYIKAPVKKLEANSFNGIQVNKFFLPDTLEEIGEKAFCNALSIRDVTFPASVKKIDSKAFSIRALKTVKFEGEAPEIAADAFKGSVKNLAVTYDGCKRSFRDVTADRLYLF
;
A
#
# COMPACT_ATOMS: atom_id res chain seq x y z
N MET A 1 -64.44 -47.51 4.18
CA MET A 1 -65.20 -47.05 2.99
C MET A 1 -64.76 -45.63 2.63
N ARG A 2 -64.31 -45.42 1.38
CA ARG A 2 -64.31 -44.15 0.55
C ARG A 2 -63.71 -42.85 1.15
N LYS A 3 -62.55 -42.35 0.66
CA LYS A 3 -62.32 -41.36 -0.45
C LYS A 3 -62.66 -39.90 0.00
N LYS A 4 -61.89 -38.80 -0.14
CA LYS A 4 -60.88 -38.19 -1.08
C LYS A 4 -60.10 -37.08 -0.29
N LEU A 5 -58.82 -36.74 -0.48
CA LEU A 5 -58.02 -36.15 -1.59
C LEU A 5 -58.20 -34.63 -1.84
N TRP A 6 -57.13 -33.85 -1.56
CA TRP A 6 -56.56 -32.62 -2.20
C TRP A 6 -55.68 -31.91 -1.14
N GLY A 7 -54.44 -31.42 -1.33
CA GLY A 7 -53.67 -30.98 -2.51
C GLY A 7 -53.46 -29.45 -2.46
N VAL A 8 -52.28 -28.93 -2.88
CA VAL A 8 -51.85 -27.50 -3.06
C VAL A 8 -50.94 -26.98 -1.91
N THR A 9 -49.61 -27.15 -1.94
CA THR A 9 -48.48 -26.51 -2.68
C THR A 9 -47.82 -25.33 -1.97
N MET A 10 -46.51 -25.47 -1.81
CA MET A 10 -45.51 -24.60 -1.20
C MET A 10 -45.25 -23.38 -2.11
N SER A 11 -45.34 -22.17 -1.56
CA SER A 11 -45.07 -20.92 -2.30
C SER A 11 -43.64 -20.43 -2.05
N THR A 12 -43.04 -20.02 -3.15
CA THR A 12 -41.64 -19.67 -3.43
C THR A 12 -41.17 -18.42 -2.67
N LEU A 13 -39.99 -18.47 -2.06
CA LEU A 13 -39.22 -17.28 -1.66
C LEU A 13 -38.16 -17.01 -2.72
N CYS A 14 -38.26 -15.87 -3.40
CA CYS A 14 -37.29 -15.37 -4.38
C CYS A 14 -35.98 -14.99 -3.67
N ALA A 15 -34.88 -15.65 -4.06
CA ALA A 15 -33.52 -15.17 -3.82
C ALA A 15 -33.03 -14.44 -5.08
N VAL A 16 -32.70 -13.16 -4.95
CA VAL A 16 -32.06 -12.36 -6.00
C VAL A 16 -30.57 -12.72 -6.01
N VAL A 17 -30.12 -13.37 -7.07
CA VAL A 17 -28.69 -13.56 -7.37
C VAL A 17 -28.29 -12.43 -8.31
N SER A 18 -27.51 -11.46 -7.82
CA SER A 18 -26.82 -10.50 -8.69
C SER A 18 -25.49 -11.10 -9.14
N ALA A 19 -25.43 -11.49 -10.42
CA ALA A 19 -24.19 -11.86 -11.09
C ALA A 19 -23.37 -10.60 -11.39
N ALA A 20 -22.24 -10.43 -10.71
CA ALA A 20 -21.21 -9.46 -11.09
C ALA A 20 -20.24 -10.14 -12.05
N THR A 21 -20.23 -9.66 -13.30
CA THR A 21 -19.30 -10.07 -14.36
C THR A 21 -17.89 -9.59 -13.99
N VAL A 22 -16.97 -10.52 -13.76
CA VAL A 22 -15.55 -10.22 -13.53
C VAL A 22 -14.86 -10.09 -14.88
N PHE A 23 -14.45 -8.86 -15.24
CA PHE A 23 -13.48 -8.65 -16.31
C PHE A 23 -12.08 -9.00 -15.79
N SER A 24 -11.61 -10.19 -16.11
CA SER A 24 -10.21 -10.57 -15.96
C SER A 24 -9.43 -10.02 -17.16
N SER A 25 -8.57 -9.02 -16.95
CA SER A 25 -7.54 -8.65 -17.92
C SER A 25 -6.19 -9.12 -17.40
N THR A 26 -5.74 -10.27 -17.90
CA THR A 26 -4.36 -10.72 -17.80
C THR A 26 -3.53 -9.90 -18.79
N VAL A 27 -2.57 -9.11 -18.29
CA VAL A 27 -1.52 -8.54 -19.14
C VAL A 27 -0.38 -9.56 -19.19
N SER A 28 -0.27 -10.28 -20.31
CA SER A 28 0.88 -11.10 -20.64
C SER A 28 1.98 -10.23 -21.23
N TYR A 29 3.17 -10.27 -20.64
CA TYR A 29 4.39 -9.75 -21.27
C TYR A 29 4.78 -10.68 -22.42
N ALA A 30 4.84 -10.16 -23.65
CA ALA A 30 5.47 -10.81 -24.78
C ALA A 30 6.60 -9.91 -25.32
N SER A 31 7.73 -10.54 -25.56
CA SER A 31 9.01 -10.01 -26.02
C SER A 31 9.01 -9.58 -27.49
N ASP A 32 9.88 -8.61 -27.81
CA ASP A 32 10.31 -8.16 -29.13
C ASP A 32 10.34 -9.22 -30.23
N ASN A 33 9.81 -8.89 -31.42
CA ASN A 33 10.67 -8.66 -32.60
C ASN A 33 9.90 -8.14 -33.84
N SER A 34 10.50 -7.12 -34.46
CA SER A 34 10.68 -6.84 -35.91
C SER A 34 9.50 -6.79 -36.90
N ASP A 35 9.43 -5.59 -37.51
CA ASP A 35 9.30 -5.28 -38.94
C ASP A 35 7.95 -5.30 -39.68
N GLU A 36 7.76 -4.14 -40.31
CA GLU A 36 7.18 -3.86 -41.63
C GLU A 36 5.75 -3.26 -41.75
N ILE A 37 5.72 -2.32 -42.68
CA ILE A 37 4.77 -1.27 -43.03
C ILE A 37 3.50 -1.83 -43.68
N THR A 38 2.34 -1.20 -43.46
CA THR A 38 1.44 -0.70 -44.54
C THR A 38 0.29 0.15 -43.97
N THR A 39 -0.17 1.03 -44.85
CA THR A 39 -1.08 2.18 -44.73
C THR A 39 -2.57 1.81 -44.69
N GLU A 40 -3.39 2.71 -44.14
CA GLU A 40 -4.59 3.36 -44.75
C GLU A 40 -5.65 3.78 -43.71
N ASP A 41 -5.98 5.08 -43.74
CA ASP A 41 -7.30 5.76 -43.76
C ASP A 41 -8.37 5.43 -42.69
N GLU A 42 -8.67 6.40 -41.81
CA GLU A 42 -9.81 7.35 -41.83
C GLU A 42 -11.16 6.76 -41.35
N ILE A 43 -11.76 7.40 -40.33
CA ILE A 43 -13.08 8.08 -40.37
C ILE A 43 -13.56 8.41 -38.93
N GLU A 44 -13.69 9.72 -38.69
CA GLU A 44 -14.69 10.54 -37.95
C GLU A 44 -15.58 9.91 -36.84
N ALA A 45 -15.61 10.50 -35.62
CA ALA A 45 -16.37 11.68 -35.13
C ALA A 45 -17.83 11.32 -34.74
N GLU A 46 -18.24 11.50 -33.47
CA GLU A 46 -19.13 12.55 -32.91
C GLU A 46 -20.03 11.79 -31.88
N SER A 47 -20.68 12.30 -30.84
CA SER A 47 -20.88 13.60 -30.17
C SER A 47 -21.81 13.32 -28.97
N ASP A 48 -21.73 14.15 -27.91
CA ASP A 48 -22.79 14.77 -27.06
C ASP A 48 -24.10 13.99 -26.72
N GLU A 49 -24.73 14.05 -25.53
CA GLU A 49 -25.26 15.16 -24.70
C GLU A 49 -25.60 14.56 -23.29
N ALA A 50 -25.33 15.18 -22.13
CA ALA A 50 -25.96 16.33 -21.46
C ALA A 50 -27.37 16.13 -20.84
N SER A 51 -27.44 16.33 -19.50
CA SER A 51 -28.55 16.88 -18.67
C SER A 51 -29.91 16.13 -18.66
N GLU A 52 -30.81 16.21 -17.68
CA GLU A 52 -31.30 17.31 -16.81
C GLU A 52 -32.25 16.66 -15.75
N ALA A 53 -32.07 16.95 -14.46
CA ALA A 53 -32.94 17.78 -13.60
C ALA A 53 -33.90 17.06 -12.63
N ALA A 54 -34.03 17.72 -11.48
CA ALA A 54 -34.84 17.42 -10.33
C ALA A 54 -36.31 17.84 -10.49
N ARG A 55 -37.22 17.25 -9.69
CA ARG A 55 -38.33 18.00 -9.08
C ARG A 55 -38.97 17.27 -7.88
N GLU A 56 -39.44 18.11 -6.97
CA GLU A 56 -39.90 17.92 -5.58
C GLU A 56 -41.27 17.27 -5.38
N SER A 57 -41.56 16.99 -4.09
CA SER A 57 -42.83 17.08 -3.31
C SER A 57 -43.07 15.78 -2.52
N SER A 58 -43.58 15.74 -1.29
CA SER A 58 -43.94 16.68 -0.21
C SER A 58 -44.45 15.78 0.96
N GLU A 59 -44.31 16.23 2.21
CA GLU A 59 -45.21 16.08 3.40
C GLU A 59 -45.90 14.70 3.66
N ASP A 60 -45.97 14.10 4.85
CA ASP A 60 -46.29 14.64 6.18
C ASP A 60 -46.18 13.51 7.25
N ASP A 61 -46.43 13.90 8.50
CA ASP A 61 -46.89 13.10 9.66
C ASP A 61 -45.89 12.77 10.80
N ALA A 62 -46.10 13.54 11.87
CA ALA A 62 -45.56 13.42 13.20
C ALA A 62 -46.23 12.28 14.01
N ALA A 63 -45.44 11.61 14.85
CA ALA A 63 -45.93 11.09 16.13
C ALA A 63 -44.76 10.88 17.10
N SER A 64 -44.74 11.69 18.14
CA SER A 64 -43.91 11.58 19.33
C SER A 64 -44.34 10.40 20.21
N LEU A 65 -43.37 9.64 20.73
CA LEU A 65 -43.59 8.72 21.85
C LEU A 65 -42.43 8.85 22.85
N ASN A 66 -42.73 9.55 23.94
CA ASN A 66 -41.91 9.62 25.15
C ASN A 66 -41.96 8.26 25.86
N VAL A 67 -40.79 7.71 26.23
CA VAL A 67 -40.68 6.65 27.23
C VAL A 67 -39.92 7.21 28.43
N THR A 68 -40.61 7.23 29.55
CA THR A 68 -40.20 7.67 30.87
C THR A 68 -39.21 6.69 31.50
N LEU A 69 -38.12 7.22 32.05
CA LEU A 69 -37.24 6.54 33.00
C LEU A 69 -37.84 6.64 34.41
N SER A 70 -37.85 5.53 35.14
CA SER A 70 -37.98 5.51 36.59
C SER A 70 -36.97 4.54 37.18
N GLU A 71 -36.14 5.07 38.08
CA GLU A 71 -35.22 4.36 38.97
C GLU A 71 -35.97 3.71 40.15
N ASP A 72 -35.20 3.02 41.02
CA ASP A 72 -35.52 2.42 42.33
C ASP A 72 -35.94 0.93 42.29
N THR A 73 -35.41 -0.03 43.08
CA THR A 73 -34.70 -0.04 44.38
C THR A 73 -33.89 -1.36 44.57
N LEU A 74 -32.93 -1.33 45.52
CA LEU A 74 -32.16 -2.43 46.13
C LEU A 74 -33.02 -3.37 47.02
N ASP A 75 -32.70 -4.67 47.11
CA ASP A 75 -32.18 -5.33 48.34
C ASP A 75 -32.06 -6.88 48.29
N GLU A 76 -30.96 -7.32 48.91
CA GLU A 76 -30.64 -8.53 49.71
C GLU A 76 -30.76 -9.99 49.21
N ALA A 77 -29.87 -10.78 49.82
CA ALA A 77 -29.37 -12.10 49.47
C ALA A 77 -30.26 -13.27 49.94
N ASP A 78 -30.11 -14.43 49.30
CA ASP A 78 -29.95 -15.67 50.07
C ASP A 78 -29.28 -16.82 49.31
N THR A 79 -28.73 -17.69 50.13
CA THR A 79 -27.78 -18.77 49.89
C THR A 79 -28.46 -20.04 49.36
N GLU A 80 -27.83 -20.80 48.45
CA GLU A 80 -27.64 -22.26 48.58
C GLU A 80 -26.78 -22.84 47.45
N ALA A 81 -25.87 -23.71 47.85
CA ALA A 81 -24.98 -24.49 47.00
C ALA A 81 -25.68 -25.79 46.58
N GLU A 82 -25.45 -26.27 45.36
CA GLU A 82 -24.96 -27.63 45.12
C GLU A 82 -24.52 -27.85 43.67
N ALA A 83 -23.66 -28.85 43.52
CA ALA A 83 -22.70 -29.06 42.47
C ALA A 83 -23.24 -29.20 41.03
N VAL A 84 -22.52 -28.61 40.08
CA VAL A 84 -22.25 -29.28 38.81
C VAL A 84 -20.73 -29.40 38.66
N THR A 85 -20.24 -30.57 39.05
CA THR A 85 -18.96 -31.11 38.60
C THR A 85 -19.00 -31.27 37.09
N ASP A 86 -18.25 -30.48 36.33
CA ASP A 86 -17.36 -30.96 35.27
C ASP A 86 -16.75 -29.79 34.48
N PHE A 87 -15.49 -29.96 34.08
CA PHE A 87 -14.83 -29.17 33.05
C PHE A 87 -14.61 -27.67 33.32
N ILE A 88 -13.78 -27.37 34.32
CA ILE A 88 -12.72 -26.37 34.08
C ILE A 88 -11.40 -27.14 34.00
N SER A 89 -11.27 -27.93 32.93
CA SER A 89 -9.93 -28.20 32.41
C SER A 89 -9.36 -26.84 32.05
N GLU A 90 -8.19 -26.53 32.58
CA GLU A 90 -7.33 -25.44 32.15
C GLU A 90 -7.37 -25.29 30.63
N SER A 91 -8.22 -24.42 30.10
CA SER A 91 -7.97 -23.81 28.81
C SER A 91 -6.94 -22.72 29.07
N LYS A 92 -5.74 -23.16 29.44
CA LYS A 92 -4.52 -22.52 28.98
C LYS A 92 -4.64 -22.57 27.46
N ILE A 93 -5.25 -21.55 26.86
CA ILE A 93 -5.20 -21.34 25.43
C ILE A 93 -3.72 -21.12 25.16
N LEU A 94 -2.96 -22.20 24.92
CA LEU A 94 -1.64 -22.10 24.32
C LEU A 94 -1.87 -21.27 23.05
N SER A 95 -1.25 -20.09 22.97
CA SER A 95 -1.13 -19.43 21.68
C SER A 95 -0.43 -20.42 20.77
N GLU A 96 -1.08 -20.82 19.69
CA GLU A 96 -0.41 -21.47 18.57
C GLU A 96 0.57 -20.44 18.03
N LYS A 97 1.80 -20.49 18.55
CA LYS A 97 2.92 -19.68 18.13
C LYS A 97 3.74 -20.56 17.21
N GLU A 98 3.75 -20.22 15.93
CA GLU A 98 4.63 -20.85 14.96
C GLU A 98 5.96 -20.08 14.96
N SER A 99 7.08 -20.76 14.84
CA SER A 99 8.40 -20.14 14.85
C SER A 99 9.39 -20.92 14.01
N GLY A 100 10.37 -20.23 13.46
CA GLY A 100 11.43 -20.84 12.67
C GLY A 100 12.67 -19.98 12.62
N VAL A 101 13.68 -20.48 11.92
CA VAL A 101 14.92 -19.76 11.62
C VAL A 101 14.83 -19.21 10.20
N SER A 102 15.35 -18.01 9.97
CA SER A 102 15.56 -17.49 8.63
C SER A 102 16.84 -18.13 8.08
N VAL A 103 16.70 -19.12 7.19
CA VAL A 103 17.83 -19.75 6.51
C VAL A 103 18.04 -19.09 5.16
N ASN A 104 19.19 -18.45 4.96
CA ASN A 104 19.74 -18.12 3.64
C ASN A 104 21.26 -18.30 3.65
N ASP A 105 21.78 -18.71 2.50
CA ASP A 105 23.09 -19.29 2.26
C ASP A 105 24.20 -18.21 2.16
N LEU A 106 25.32 -18.46 2.87
CA LEU A 106 26.71 -17.93 2.74
C LEU A 106 27.01 -16.44 3.01
N SER A 107 27.34 -16.12 4.26
CA SER A 107 28.68 -15.63 4.62
C SER A 107 28.94 -15.87 6.10
N GLU A 108 30.19 -16.15 6.49
CA GLU A 108 30.61 -16.60 7.83
C GLU A 108 30.50 -15.53 8.93
N GLU A 109 29.32 -14.97 9.16
CA GLU A 109 28.93 -14.45 10.47
C GLU A 109 27.53 -15.01 10.78
N GLU A 110 27.38 -15.70 11.91
CA GLU A 110 26.14 -16.35 12.31
C GLU A 110 25.02 -15.31 12.55
N ASP A 111 24.39 -14.85 11.47
CA ASP A 111 23.14 -14.10 11.51
C ASP A 111 22.10 -14.97 12.21
N ASN A 112 21.89 -14.74 13.51
CA ASN A 112 20.94 -15.48 14.34
C ASN A 112 19.52 -14.95 14.15
N ILE A 113 19.08 -14.84 12.89
CA ILE A 113 17.76 -14.34 12.55
C ILE A 113 16.74 -15.46 12.70
N SER A 114 15.78 -15.21 13.58
CA SER A 114 14.63 -16.08 13.80
C SER A 114 13.35 -15.31 13.55
N TRP A 115 12.26 -16.05 13.37
CA TRP A 115 10.94 -15.45 13.23
C TRP A 115 9.92 -16.22 14.06
N SER A 116 8.85 -15.53 14.42
CA SER A 116 7.68 -16.17 15.00
C SER A 116 6.39 -15.49 14.58
N TYR A 117 5.31 -16.25 14.54
CA TYR A 117 3.98 -15.77 14.23
C TYR A 117 3.04 -16.11 15.40
N ASP A 118 2.46 -15.07 16.01
CA ASP A 118 1.40 -15.21 17.01
C ASP A 118 0.03 -15.12 16.33
N THR A 119 -0.67 -16.25 16.27
CA THR A 119 -2.01 -16.37 15.66
C THR A 119 -3.09 -15.58 16.39
N LYS A 120 -2.92 -15.27 17.68
CA LYS A 120 -3.91 -14.49 18.45
C LYS A 120 -3.86 -13.01 18.07
N THR A 121 -2.65 -12.46 17.98
CA THR A 121 -2.44 -11.05 17.65
C THR A 121 -2.28 -10.82 16.15
N ASN A 122 -2.07 -11.88 15.37
CA ASN A 122 -1.62 -11.85 13.98
C ASN A 122 -0.33 -11.04 13.82
N THR A 123 0.63 -11.27 14.71
CA THR A 123 1.92 -10.57 14.71
C THR A 123 3.01 -11.48 14.19
N LEU A 124 3.62 -11.09 13.06
CA LEU A 124 4.90 -11.64 12.61
C LEU A 124 6.02 -10.87 13.30
N THR A 125 6.88 -11.57 14.03
CA THR A 125 8.05 -10.99 14.69
C THR A 125 9.30 -11.56 14.05
N ILE A 126 10.22 -10.69 13.62
CA ILE A 126 11.56 -11.04 13.17
C ILE A 126 12.54 -10.58 14.26
N SER A 127 13.28 -11.54 14.81
CA SER A 127 14.16 -11.37 15.97
C SER A 127 15.58 -11.78 15.61
N GLY A 128 16.55 -11.25 16.34
CA GLY A 128 17.96 -11.61 16.17
C GLY A 128 18.85 -10.38 16.01
N SER A 129 20.07 -10.61 15.57
CA SER A 129 21.04 -9.57 15.27
C SER A 129 21.60 -9.79 13.89
N GLY A 130 21.80 -8.70 13.14
CA GLY A 130 22.38 -8.76 11.80
C GLY A 130 21.36 -8.60 10.67
N ALA A 131 21.64 -9.20 9.52
CA ALA A 131 20.85 -8.98 8.31
C ALA A 131 19.73 -10.01 8.16
N ILE A 132 18.51 -9.55 7.86
CA ILE A 132 17.51 -10.44 7.28
C ILE A 132 18.02 -10.88 5.91
N GLY A 133 18.02 -12.19 5.66
CA GLY A 133 18.58 -12.76 4.45
C GLY A 133 17.91 -12.31 3.15
N ASP A 134 18.64 -12.49 2.05
CA ASP A 134 18.20 -12.23 0.68
C ASP A 134 17.47 -13.44 0.09
N PHE A 135 16.32 -13.22 -0.53
CA PHE A 135 15.51 -14.27 -1.14
C PHE A 135 15.45 -14.13 -2.65
N ASP A 136 15.50 -15.25 -3.37
CA ASP A 136 15.41 -15.24 -4.82
C ASP A 136 13.96 -15.03 -5.29
N SER A 137 13.00 -15.62 -4.58
CA SER A 137 11.57 -15.46 -4.81
C SER A 137 10.80 -15.17 -3.52
N ASN A 138 9.60 -14.61 -3.63
CA ASN A 138 8.71 -14.41 -2.48
C ASN A 138 8.34 -15.73 -1.78
N LYS A 139 8.29 -16.84 -2.52
CA LYS A 139 7.97 -18.18 -1.99
C LYS A 139 9.05 -18.74 -1.07
N ASP A 140 10.25 -18.20 -1.14
CA ASP A 140 11.40 -18.66 -0.35
C ASP A 140 11.45 -17.96 1.01
N GLN A 141 10.62 -16.93 1.22
CA GLN A 141 10.51 -16.24 2.51
C GLN A 141 9.95 -17.21 3.58
N PRO A 142 10.60 -17.35 4.75
CA PRO A 142 10.14 -18.25 5.81
C PRO A 142 8.72 -17.96 6.31
N TRP A 143 8.28 -16.70 6.19
CA TRP A 143 6.95 -16.23 6.60
C TRP A 143 5.95 -16.10 5.44
N TYR A 144 6.23 -16.65 4.25
CA TYR A 144 5.38 -16.50 3.07
C TYR A 144 3.91 -16.89 3.31
N SER A 145 3.66 -17.92 4.13
CA SER A 145 2.33 -18.44 4.46
C SER A 145 1.48 -17.49 5.35
N TYR A 146 2.11 -16.52 6.03
CA TYR A 146 1.44 -15.55 6.90
C TYR A 146 1.35 -14.15 6.29
N ARG A 147 1.91 -13.92 5.10
CA ARG A 147 1.99 -12.59 4.47
C ARG A 147 0.64 -11.89 4.28
N THR A 148 -0.46 -12.64 4.17
CA THR A 148 -1.83 -12.11 4.06
C THR A 148 -2.64 -12.22 5.36
N LYS A 149 -2.05 -12.78 6.42
CA LYS A 149 -2.69 -13.00 7.73
C LYS A 149 -2.19 -12.01 8.77
N ALA A 150 -0.90 -11.68 8.74
CA ALA A 150 -0.28 -10.75 9.66
C ALA A 150 -0.98 -9.38 9.59
N LYS A 151 -1.22 -8.79 10.76
CA LYS A 151 -1.66 -7.39 10.95
C LYS A 151 -0.52 -6.50 11.45
N TYR A 152 0.43 -7.10 12.14
CA TYR A 152 1.62 -6.42 12.65
C TYR A 152 2.85 -7.18 12.18
N VAL A 153 3.84 -6.44 11.69
CA VAL A 153 5.19 -6.95 11.44
C VAL A 153 6.14 -6.19 12.36
N VAL A 154 6.72 -6.91 13.32
CA VAL A 154 7.68 -6.37 14.27
C VAL A 154 9.07 -6.84 13.86
N ILE A 155 9.92 -5.91 13.47
CA ILE A 155 11.34 -6.18 13.23
C ILE A 155 12.07 -5.66 14.47
N GLU A 156 12.61 -6.57 15.27
CA GLU A 156 13.17 -6.24 16.60
C GLU A 156 14.53 -5.54 16.52
N GLU A 157 14.91 -4.90 17.62
CA GLU A 157 16.25 -4.30 17.77
C GLU A 157 17.34 -5.36 17.57
N GLY A 158 18.45 -4.95 16.95
CA GLY A 158 19.54 -5.84 16.54
C GLY A 158 19.53 -6.12 15.04
N ILE A 159 18.36 -6.08 14.39
CA ILE A 159 18.29 -6.19 12.93
C ILE A 159 18.89 -4.94 12.28
N THR A 160 19.86 -5.14 11.40
CA THR A 160 20.63 -4.07 10.74
C THR A 160 20.27 -3.91 9.26
N ARG A 161 19.72 -4.94 8.62
CA ARG A 161 19.34 -4.89 7.19
C ARG A 161 18.08 -5.69 6.92
N ILE A 162 17.24 -5.18 6.03
CA ILE A 162 16.15 -5.94 5.41
C ILE A 162 16.63 -6.39 4.04
N GLY A 163 16.70 -7.70 3.82
CA GLY A 163 17.27 -8.27 2.61
C GLY A 163 16.44 -8.12 1.35
N LYS A 164 17.06 -8.53 0.25
CA LYS A 164 16.45 -8.61 -1.08
C LYS A 164 15.18 -9.44 -1.00
N ARG A 165 14.06 -8.87 -1.45
CA ARG A 165 12.74 -9.54 -1.49
C ARG A 165 12.21 -10.08 -0.15
N SER A 166 12.73 -9.71 1.01
CA SER A 166 12.30 -10.30 2.31
C SER A 166 10.81 -10.08 2.62
N PHE A 167 10.23 -8.96 2.20
CA PHE A 167 8.80 -8.65 2.34
C PHE A 167 8.15 -8.33 0.99
N ALA A 168 8.69 -8.86 -0.11
CA ALA A 168 8.05 -8.75 -1.42
C ALA A 168 6.68 -9.45 -1.40
N ASP A 169 5.67 -8.83 -2.03
CA ASP A 169 4.27 -9.26 -2.06
C ASP A 169 3.59 -9.40 -0.69
N PHE A 170 4.13 -8.76 0.35
CA PHE A 170 3.52 -8.81 1.67
C PHE A 170 2.16 -8.12 1.67
N ASN A 171 1.13 -8.81 2.15
CA ASN A 171 -0.26 -8.34 2.16
C ASN A 171 -0.80 -7.88 0.78
N ASN A 172 -0.35 -8.51 -0.32
CA ASN A 172 -0.79 -8.14 -1.67
C ASN A 172 -2.34 -8.21 -1.82
N TYR A 173 -2.91 -7.14 -2.40
CA TYR A 173 -4.34 -6.82 -2.55
C TYR A 173 -5.19 -7.86 -3.30
N SER A 174 -4.60 -8.88 -3.93
CA SER A 174 -5.37 -10.01 -4.48
C SER A 174 -6.13 -10.81 -3.41
N SER A 175 -5.78 -10.65 -2.12
CA SER A 175 -6.52 -11.28 -1.03
C SER A 175 -7.81 -10.50 -0.74
N THR A 176 -8.96 -11.15 -0.88
CA THR A 176 -10.31 -10.66 -0.53
C THR A 176 -10.45 -10.18 0.93
N ILE A 177 -9.39 -10.36 1.74
CA ILE A 177 -9.28 -9.95 3.14
C ILE A 177 -8.03 -9.08 3.27
N GLY A 178 -7.99 -7.94 2.59
CA GLY A 178 -6.91 -6.95 2.71
C GLY A 178 -6.86 -6.38 4.12
N GLY A 179 -6.10 -7.03 5.02
CA GLY A 179 -5.91 -6.60 6.39
C GLY A 179 -5.04 -5.35 6.47
N ARG A 180 -5.29 -4.52 7.48
CA ARG A 180 -4.35 -3.45 7.84
C ARG A 180 -3.05 -4.09 8.31
N VAL A 181 -1.92 -3.72 7.69
CA VAL A 181 -0.58 -4.14 8.10
C VAL A 181 0.23 -2.93 8.54
N GLU A 182 0.70 -2.98 9.78
CA GLU A 182 1.63 -2.02 10.37
C GLU A 182 3.03 -2.65 10.46
N PHE A 183 4.05 -1.94 10.00
CA PHE A 183 5.46 -2.32 10.15
C PHE A 183 6.10 -1.51 11.28
N LYS A 184 6.75 -2.20 12.22
CA LYS A 184 7.57 -1.61 13.27
C LYS A 184 9.04 -1.90 12.97
N PHE A 185 9.77 -0.86 12.61
CA PHE A 185 11.20 -0.93 12.31
C PHE A 185 12.04 -0.62 13.56
N PRO A 186 13.20 -1.27 13.72
CA PRO A 186 14.10 -1.01 14.83
C PRO A 186 14.99 0.20 14.56
N SER A 187 15.51 0.79 15.63
CA SER A 187 16.49 1.88 15.56
C SER A 187 17.86 1.43 15.03
N THR A 188 18.13 0.13 15.04
CA THR A 188 19.35 -0.47 14.49
C THR A 188 19.34 -0.62 12.97
N LEU A 189 18.19 -0.49 12.31
CA LEU A 189 18.06 -0.74 10.86
C LEU A 189 18.88 0.28 10.05
N LYS A 190 19.80 -0.20 9.20
CA LYS A 190 20.73 0.61 8.39
C LYS A 190 20.40 0.58 6.90
N SER A 191 19.89 -0.53 6.38
CA SER A 191 19.62 -0.64 4.94
C SER A 191 18.37 -1.44 4.59
N ILE A 192 17.76 -1.06 3.46
CA ILE A 192 16.63 -1.74 2.84
C ILE A 192 17.06 -2.23 1.47
N GLY A 193 17.10 -3.55 1.31
CA GLY A 193 17.59 -4.24 0.12
C GLY A 193 16.67 -4.16 -1.09
N ALA A 194 17.20 -4.57 -2.23
CA ALA A 194 16.48 -4.51 -3.51
C ALA A 194 15.17 -5.31 -3.45
N TYR A 195 14.09 -4.71 -3.92
CA TYR A 195 12.75 -5.32 -3.88
C TYR A 195 12.24 -5.72 -2.49
N ALA A 196 12.86 -5.26 -1.39
CA ALA A 196 12.52 -5.67 -0.03
C ALA A 196 11.02 -5.60 0.29
N PHE A 197 10.32 -4.56 -0.21
CA PHE A 197 8.88 -4.34 -0.07
C PHE A 197 8.17 -4.20 -1.42
N ALA A 198 8.73 -4.78 -2.48
CA ALA A 198 8.09 -4.72 -3.79
C ALA A 198 6.69 -5.35 -3.73
N TYR A 199 5.67 -4.69 -4.28
CA TYR A 199 4.27 -5.13 -4.25
C TYR A 199 3.66 -5.30 -2.84
N ALA A 200 4.33 -4.84 -1.79
CA ALA A 200 3.80 -4.87 -0.44
C ALA A 200 2.63 -3.88 -0.28
N SER A 201 1.60 -4.23 0.50
CA SER A 201 0.49 -3.32 0.80
C SER A 201 0.36 -3.05 2.30
N THR A 202 0.28 -1.80 2.68
CA THR A 202 0.06 -1.32 4.05
C THR A 202 -1.07 -0.28 4.08
N PHE A 203 -1.81 -0.26 5.19
CA PHE A 203 -2.93 0.65 5.37
C PHE A 203 -2.60 1.88 6.21
N ASP A 204 -1.54 1.79 7.01
CA ASP A 204 -1.14 2.84 7.93
C ASP A 204 0.08 3.59 7.36
N ASP A 205 0.64 4.51 8.15
CA ASP A 205 1.83 5.23 7.76
C ASP A 205 3.02 4.26 7.63
N PHE A 206 3.81 4.42 6.57
CA PHE A 206 5.06 3.68 6.39
C PHE A 206 6.23 4.62 6.65
N VAL A 207 7.00 4.33 7.70
CA VAL A 207 8.11 5.18 8.14
C VAL A 207 9.42 4.47 7.87
N ILE A 208 10.21 4.98 6.93
CA ILE A 208 11.62 4.59 6.80
C ILE A 208 12.40 5.40 7.85
N PRO A 209 13.00 4.76 8.88
CA PRO A 209 13.55 5.45 10.04
C PRO A 209 14.84 6.21 9.73
N GLU A 210 15.20 7.17 10.59
CA GLU A 210 16.42 8.00 10.48
C GLU A 210 17.73 7.18 10.54
N SER A 211 17.66 5.95 11.06
CA SER A 211 18.79 5.05 11.14
C SER A 211 19.20 4.46 9.78
N VAL A 212 18.29 4.48 8.80
CA VAL A 212 18.53 3.94 7.46
C VAL A 212 19.41 4.90 6.67
N THR A 213 20.49 4.38 6.11
CA THR A 213 21.43 5.13 5.28
C THR A 213 21.35 4.73 3.80
N GLU A 214 20.72 3.59 3.49
CA GLU A 214 20.66 3.03 2.14
C GLU A 214 19.29 2.42 1.82
N ILE A 215 18.76 2.78 0.65
CA ILE A 215 17.53 2.23 0.07
C ILE A 215 17.89 1.79 -1.35
N GLU A 216 17.96 0.48 -1.56
CA GLU A 216 18.39 -0.09 -2.84
C GLU A 216 17.32 0.06 -3.95
N SER A 217 17.72 -0.26 -5.18
CA SER A 217 16.84 -0.22 -6.35
C SER A 217 15.59 -1.08 -6.16
N TYR A 218 14.44 -0.58 -6.61
CA TYR A 218 13.14 -1.25 -6.48
C TYR A 218 12.66 -1.57 -5.05
N ALA A 219 13.30 -1.06 -3.99
CA ALA A 219 12.98 -1.41 -2.60
C ALA A 219 11.48 -1.34 -2.26
N LEU A 220 10.74 -0.34 -2.77
CA LEU A 220 9.29 -0.17 -2.60
C LEU A 220 8.55 -0.14 -3.95
N ALA A 221 9.06 -0.82 -4.98
CA ALA A 221 8.43 -0.83 -6.29
C ALA A 221 7.02 -1.45 -6.23
N ASN A 222 6.03 -0.76 -6.80
CA ASN A 222 4.61 -1.14 -6.81
C ASN A 222 4.02 -1.35 -5.40
N ALA A 223 4.66 -0.84 -4.36
CA ALA A 223 4.10 -0.87 -3.01
C ALA A 223 2.84 0.00 -2.93
N ARG A 224 1.86 -0.42 -2.15
CA ARG A 224 0.63 0.33 -1.88
C ARG A 224 0.57 0.76 -0.43
N ILE A 225 0.72 2.05 -0.20
CA ILE A 225 0.69 2.69 1.12
C ILE A 225 -0.56 3.56 1.17
N ASN A 226 -1.62 3.08 1.82
CA ASN A 226 -2.86 3.88 1.93
C ASN A 226 -2.72 5.05 2.93
N GLY A 227 -1.78 4.95 3.89
CA GLY A 227 -1.38 6.04 4.78
C GLY A 227 -0.37 7.01 4.14
N ARG A 228 0.54 7.55 4.95
CA ARG A 228 1.61 8.45 4.52
C ARG A 228 2.94 7.72 4.46
N LEU A 229 3.76 8.04 3.46
CA LEU A 229 5.15 7.58 3.39
C LEU A 229 6.07 8.65 3.98
N TYR A 230 6.78 8.32 5.06
CA TYR A 230 7.83 9.16 5.62
C TYR A 230 9.19 8.55 5.31
N ILE A 231 9.99 9.23 4.51
CA ILE A 231 11.40 8.88 4.31
C ILE A 231 12.20 9.75 5.29
N LYS A 232 12.33 9.32 6.54
CA LYS A 232 13.13 10.05 7.54
C LYS A 232 14.63 9.74 7.45
N ALA A 233 14.97 8.66 6.75
CA ALA A 233 16.33 8.29 6.42
C ALA A 233 17.09 9.48 5.83
N PRO A 234 18.28 9.84 6.35
CA PRO A 234 19.10 10.93 5.81
C PRO A 234 19.81 10.52 4.50
N VAL A 235 19.06 9.95 3.57
CA VAL A 235 19.57 9.49 2.28
C VAL A 235 19.90 10.68 1.40
N LYS A 236 21.07 10.62 0.76
CA LYS A 236 21.51 11.60 -0.24
C LYS A 236 20.99 11.31 -1.63
N LYS A 237 20.69 10.05 -1.92
CA LYS A 237 20.26 9.60 -3.23
C LYS A 237 19.14 8.58 -3.11
N LEU A 238 18.12 8.72 -3.95
CA LEU A 238 17.16 7.66 -4.22
C LEU A 238 17.60 6.89 -5.46
N GLU A 239 17.78 5.58 -5.29
CA GLU A 239 18.25 4.71 -6.37
C GLU A 239 17.20 4.53 -7.48
N ALA A 240 17.67 4.03 -8.63
CA ALA A 240 16.83 3.82 -9.78
C ALA A 240 15.63 2.93 -9.43
N ASN A 241 14.44 3.35 -9.84
CA ASN A 241 13.17 2.66 -9.61
C ASN A 241 12.81 2.37 -8.13
N SER A 242 13.45 2.99 -7.13
CA SER A 242 13.25 2.68 -5.70
C SER A 242 11.77 2.71 -5.26
N PHE A 243 10.96 3.60 -5.84
CA PHE A 243 9.52 3.75 -5.61
C PHE A 243 8.70 3.68 -6.92
N ASN A 244 9.20 2.99 -7.94
CA ASN A 244 8.52 2.86 -9.24
C ASN A 244 7.14 2.22 -9.04
N GLY A 245 6.08 2.82 -9.56
CA GLY A 245 4.72 2.31 -9.48
C GLY A 245 4.08 2.43 -8.10
N ILE A 246 4.72 3.14 -7.15
CA ILE A 246 4.18 3.28 -5.80
C ILE A 246 2.80 3.92 -5.80
N GLN A 247 1.90 3.41 -4.97
CA GLN A 247 0.61 3.99 -4.70
C GLN A 247 0.63 4.59 -3.30
N VAL A 248 0.74 5.91 -3.21
CA VAL A 248 0.71 6.64 -1.94
C VAL A 248 0.00 7.98 -2.10
N ASN A 249 -0.82 8.34 -1.12
CA ASN A 249 -1.59 9.60 -1.15
C ASN A 249 -0.73 10.81 -0.77
N LYS A 250 0.18 10.64 0.18
CA LYS A 250 1.08 11.69 0.66
C LYS A 250 2.41 11.10 1.07
N PHE A 251 3.49 11.74 0.67
CA PHE A 251 4.84 11.35 1.01
C PHE A 251 5.69 12.56 1.37
N PHE A 252 6.77 12.33 2.10
CA PHE A 252 7.72 13.36 2.53
C PHE A 252 9.14 12.91 2.17
N LEU A 253 9.83 13.73 1.38
CA LEU A 253 11.24 13.56 1.05
C LEU A 253 12.10 14.12 2.20
N PRO A 254 13.28 13.55 2.47
CA PRO A 254 14.16 14.06 3.51
C PRO A 254 14.92 15.31 3.03
N ASP A 255 15.16 16.26 3.95
CA ASP A 255 15.89 17.51 3.68
C ASP A 255 17.37 17.31 3.31
N THR A 256 17.87 16.08 3.39
CA THR A 256 19.23 15.69 2.99
C THR A 256 19.32 15.19 1.55
N LEU A 257 18.18 15.03 0.86
CA LEU A 257 18.12 14.41 -0.46
C LEU A 257 18.77 15.31 -1.51
N GLU A 258 19.80 14.81 -2.18
CA GLU A 258 20.55 15.53 -3.22
C GLU A 258 20.19 15.05 -4.63
N GLU A 259 19.96 13.75 -4.82
CA GLU A 259 19.77 13.14 -6.14
C GLU A 259 18.56 12.18 -6.18
N ILE A 260 17.77 12.28 -7.25
CA ILE A 260 16.64 11.37 -7.51
C ILE A 260 16.92 10.61 -8.80
N GLY A 261 17.14 9.31 -8.67
CA GLY A 261 17.58 8.44 -9.77
C GLY A 261 16.51 8.15 -10.82
N GLU A 262 16.96 7.51 -11.91
CA GLU A 262 16.12 7.15 -13.04
C GLU A 262 14.86 6.40 -12.60
N LYS A 263 13.69 6.88 -13.05
CA LYS A 263 12.38 6.27 -12.77
C LYS A 263 12.05 6.07 -11.28
N ALA A 264 12.70 6.79 -10.35
CA ALA A 264 12.52 6.59 -8.91
C ALA A 264 11.04 6.59 -8.48
N PHE A 265 10.20 7.47 -9.01
CA PHE A 265 8.74 7.53 -8.80
C PHE A 265 7.94 7.37 -10.11
N CYS A 266 8.54 6.78 -11.15
CA CYS A 266 7.85 6.54 -12.43
C CYS A 266 6.58 5.71 -12.20
N ASN A 267 5.50 6.01 -12.92
CA ASN A 267 4.21 5.31 -12.82
C ASN A 267 3.53 5.34 -11.43
N ALA A 268 3.93 6.23 -10.51
CA ALA A 268 3.20 6.40 -9.26
C ALA A 268 1.75 6.88 -9.54
N LEU A 269 0.74 6.09 -9.20
CA LEU A 269 -0.62 6.33 -9.71
C LEU A 269 -1.39 7.40 -8.92
N SER A 270 -1.03 7.63 -7.66
CA SER A 270 -1.81 8.46 -6.73
C SER A 270 -1.15 9.81 -6.41
N ILE A 271 0.12 10.01 -6.77
CA ILE A 271 0.85 11.24 -6.47
C ILE A 271 0.36 12.37 -7.38
N ARG A 272 -0.13 13.44 -6.76
CA ARG A 272 -0.64 14.65 -7.44
C ARG A 272 0.24 15.87 -7.23
N ASP A 273 0.90 15.93 -6.10
CA ASP A 273 1.66 17.10 -5.67
C ASP A 273 2.99 16.61 -5.10
N VAL A 274 4.09 17.26 -5.48
CA VAL A 274 5.43 16.96 -4.98
C VAL A 274 6.08 18.25 -4.50
N THR A 275 6.68 18.20 -3.32
CA THR A 275 7.55 19.25 -2.82
C THR A 275 8.97 18.69 -2.71
N PHE A 276 9.90 19.31 -3.43
CA PHE A 276 11.31 18.98 -3.44
C PHE A 276 12.04 19.86 -2.42
N PRO A 277 12.77 19.27 -1.45
CA PRO A 277 13.54 20.04 -0.50
C PRO A 277 14.66 20.81 -1.20
N ALA A 278 15.12 21.89 -0.57
CA ALA A 278 16.14 22.78 -1.14
C ALA A 278 17.49 22.11 -1.42
N SER A 279 17.72 20.93 -0.85
CA SER A 279 18.92 20.11 -1.04
C SER A 279 18.98 19.40 -2.39
N VAL A 280 17.85 19.24 -3.09
CA VAL A 280 17.79 18.47 -4.34
C VAL A 280 18.55 19.21 -5.44
N LYS A 281 19.57 18.55 -5.98
CA LYS A 281 20.45 19.06 -7.04
C LYS A 281 20.19 18.41 -8.38
N LYS A 282 19.69 17.17 -8.42
CA LYS A 282 19.52 16.40 -9.65
C LYS A 282 18.26 15.54 -9.66
N ILE A 283 17.53 15.57 -10.77
CA ILE A 283 16.37 14.71 -11.05
C ILE A 283 16.59 14.02 -12.40
N ASP A 284 16.79 12.71 -12.38
CA ASP A 284 17.13 11.91 -13.56
C ASP A 284 15.92 11.56 -14.44
N SER A 285 16.22 10.91 -15.57
CA SER A 285 15.25 10.54 -16.60
C SER A 285 14.04 9.80 -16.04
N LYS A 286 12.85 10.27 -16.43
CA LYS A 286 11.53 9.71 -16.03
C LYS A 286 11.31 9.58 -14.52
N ALA A 287 12.11 10.23 -13.67
CA ALA A 287 12.00 10.10 -12.22
C ALA A 287 10.58 10.35 -11.70
N PHE A 288 9.86 11.29 -12.30
CA PHE A 288 8.47 11.65 -11.99
C PHE A 288 7.58 11.57 -13.24
N SER A 289 7.79 10.56 -14.08
CA SER A 289 6.87 10.21 -15.18
C SER A 289 5.55 9.67 -14.62
N ILE A 290 4.72 10.58 -14.10
CA ILE A 290 3.52 10.30 -13.30
C ILE A 290 2.31 10.96 -13.94
N ARG A 291 1.34 10.15 -14.38
CA ARG A 291 0.14 10.62 -15.10
C ARG A 291 -0.74 11.58 -14.29
N ALA A 292 -0.80 11.41 -12.98
CA ALA A 292 -1.67 12.19 -12.09
C ALA A 292 -1.01 13.45 -11.50
N LEU A 293 0.28 13.69 -11.78
CA LEU A 293 1.05 14.78 -11.19
C LEU A 293 0.57 16.12 -11.74
N LYS A 294 0.11 16.99 -10.83
CA LYS A 294 -0.47 18.32 -11.10
C LYS A 294 0.41 19.46 -10.66
N THR A 295 1.09 19.32 -9.52
CA THR A 295 1.93 20.40 -8.99
C THR A 295 3.30 19.88 -8.56
N VAL A 296 4.30 20.72 -8.79
CA VAL A 296 5.68 20.54 -8.35
C VAL A 296 6.12 21.83 -7.70
N LYS A 297 6.60 21.74 -6.47
CA LYS A 297 7.18 22.84 -5.71
C LYS A 297 8.64 22.52 -5.42
N PHE A 298 9.53 23.48 -5.64
CA PHE A 298 10.93 23.41 -5.22
C PHE A 298 11.17 24.42 -4.11
N GLU A 299 11.68 23.95 -2.97
CA GLU A 299 11.96 24.82 -1.82
C GLU A 299 13.32 25.53 -1.92
N GLY A 300 14.12 25.20 -2.93
CA GLY A 300 15.42 25.80 -3.20
C GLY A 300 15.59 26.30 -4.64
N GLU A 301 16.84 26.38 -5.07
CA GLU A 301 17.18 26.67 -6.47
C GLU A 301 16.73 25.53 -7.39
N ALA A 302 16.59 25.82 -8.69
CA ALA A 302 16.20 24.80 -9.66
C ALA A 302 17.30 23.74 -9.83
N PRO A 303 17.01 22.44 -9.67
CA PRO A 303 17.98 21.38 -9.88
C PRO A 303 18.30 21.16 -11.36
N GLU A 304 19.33 20.37 -11.64
CA GLU A 304 19.50 19.72 -12.94
C GLU A 304 18.37 18.71 -13.14
N ILE A 305 17.58 18.89 -14.20
CA ILE A 305 16.40 18.06 -14.49
C ILE A 305 16.57 17.46 -15.89
N ALA A 306 16.51 16.13 -15.98
CA ALA A 306 16.49 15.44 -17.27
C ALA A 306 15.25 15.85 -18.09
N ALA A 307 15.41 15.97 -19.42
CA ALA A 307 14.36 16.49 -20.31
C ALA A 307 13.02 15.72 -20.24
N ASP A 308 13.06 14.43 -19.86
CA ASP A 308 11.88 13.58 -19.71
C ASP A 308 11.52 13.23 -18.25
N ALA A 309 12.10 13.93 -17.27
CA ALA A 309 11.88 13.68 -15.84
C ALA A 309 10.39 13.70 -15.44
N PHE A 310 9.61 14.63 -16.02
CA PHE A 310 8.17 14.78 -15.80
C PHE A 310 7.31 14.39 -17.02
N LYS A 311 7.89 13.64 -17.96
CA LYS A 311 7.18 13.24 -19.18
C LYS A 311 5.96 12.39 -18.83
N GLY A 312 4.81 12.69 -19.44
CA GLY A 312 3.56 11.96 -19.22
C GLY A 312 2.74 12.44 -18.02
N SER A 313 3.18 13.49 -17.31
CA SER A 313 2.36 14.22 -16.34
C SER A 313 1.23 15.01 -17.00
N VAL A 314 0.37 15.63 -16.18
CA VAL A 314 -0.78 16.37 -16.71
C VAL A 314 -0.30 17.52 -17.60
N LYS A 315 -1.08 17.83 -18.64
CA LYS A 315 -0.76 18.87 -19.62
C LYS A 315 -0.49 20.26 -19.02
N ASN A 316 -1.10 20.55 -17.86
CA ASN A 316 -0.98 21.84 -17.15
C ASN A 316 -0.23 21.67 -15.82
N LEU A 317 0.91 20.97 -15.84
CA LEU A 317 1.75 20.80 -14.66
C LEU A 317 2.20 22.18 -14.13
N ALA A 318 1.79 22.51 -12.91
CA ALA A 318 2.19 23.76 -12.26
C ALA A 318 3.52 23.58 -11.54
N VAL A 319 4.49 24.43 -11.83
CA VAL A 319 5.83 24.39 -11.20
C VAL A 319 6.09 25.69 -10.45
N THR A 320 6.43 25.62 -9.17
CA THR A 320 6.75 26.78 -8.32
C THR A 320 8.10 26.63 -7.61
N TYR A 321 8.72 27.77 -7.27
CA TYR A 321 10.01 27.85 -6.59
C TYR A 321 9.92 28.85 -5.44
N ASP A 322 10.36 28.47 -4.23
CA ASP A 322 10.44 29.39 -3.08
C ASP A 322 11.75 30.21 -3.11
N GLY A 323 12.77 29.77 -3.86
CA GLY A 323 14.06 30.44 -4.04
C GLY A 323 14.20 31.18 -5.38
N CYS A 324 14.03 32.51 -5.39
CA CYS A 324 14.11 33.32 -6.61
C CYS A 324 15.54 33.48 -7.17
N LYS A 325 15.96 32.60 -8.09
CA LYS A 325 16.87 32.89 -9.23
C LYS A 325 16.68 31.92 -10.42
N ARG A 326 15.53 31.95 -11.10
CA ARG A 326 15.32 31.75 -12.57
C ARG A 326 13.91 31.20 -12.86
N SER A 327 13.31 31.73 -13.92
CA SER A 327 12.12 31.22 -14.59
C SER A 327 12.44 29.91 -15.32
N PHE A 328 11.69 28.84 -15.05
CA PHE A 328 11.80 27.60 -15.82
C PHE A 328 11.17 27.82 -17.21
N ARG A 329 11.90 27.47 -18.26
CA ARG A 329 11.31 27.20 -19.58
C ARG A 329 10.90 25.74 -19.55
N ASP A 330 9.59 25.48 -19.58
CA ASP A 330 9.00 24.14 -19.66
C ASP A 330 9.70 23.30 -20.73
N VAL A 331 10.30 22.17 -20.33
CA VAL A 331 11.03 21.25 -21.23
C VAL A 331 10.14 20.07 -21.65
N THR A 332 8.88 20.03 -21.20
CA THR A 332 7.96 18.93 -21.52
C THR A 332 6.93 19.25 -22.60
N ALA A 333 6.97 20.46 -23.15
CA ALA A 333 6.25 20.80 -24.35
C ALA A 333 7.23 21.40 -25.38
N ASP A 334 7.03 21.08 -26.66
CA ASP A 334 7.44 21.90 -27.80
C ASP A 334 6.75 23.30 -27.78
N ARG A 335 6.65 23.92 -26.60
CA ARG A 335 6.04 25.21 -26.37
C ARG A 335 7.02 26.04 -25.55
N LEU A 336 7.67 26.98 -26.24
CA LEU A 336 8.20 28.18 -25.61
C LEU A 336 7.06 28.82 -24.81
N TYR A 337 7.09 28.69 -23.49
CA TYR A 337 6.43 29.66 -22.62
C TYR A 337 7.40 30.82 -22.44
N LEU A 338 7.11 31.92 -23.13
CA LEU A 338 7.71 33.24 -22.90
C LEU A 338 7.11 33.81 -21.61
N PHE A 339 7.96 34.28 -20.71
CA PHE A 339 7.59 35.28 -19.71
C PHE A 339 7.86 36.67 -20.27
#